data_AF-A0A7I8VHE7-F1
#
_entry.id   AF-A0A7I8VHE7-F1
#
_cell.length_a   1.000
_cell.length_b   1.000
_cell.length_c   1.000
_cell.angle_alpha   90.00
_cell.angle_beta   90.00
_cell.angle_gamma   90.00
#
_symmetry.space_group_name_H-M   'P 1'
#
loop_
_entity.id
_entity.type
_entity.pdbx_description
1 polymer ?
#
loop_
_entity_poly.entity_id
_entity_poly.type
_entity_poly.pdbx_seq_one_letter_code
_entity_poly.pdbx_strand_id
1 'polypeptide(L)'
;MVIAIKKINIRKSINREDLDCTKDALEKACELCTTCKASSELLPHLPDFFDCLRYPVVAKCALYWIEIILGTESYFKFNTDQTPLHLALLDEISTNHCLLHSRIFDLLISIFERSFKELEDLVQLELKKTVVDRMIHLTTCDYVVPVLKYIVSKWKSKDTDLSLIRHFIAEFFDVIDLPLSKQIIENFKPLLKDEDLIGTIQRHAATKVLAEFMAETN
;
A
#
# COMPACT_ATOMS: atom_id res chain seq x y z
N MET A 1 9.78 16.33 -17.46
CA MET A 1 10.83 15.32 -17.76
C MET A 1 11.70 15.82 -18.93
N VAL A 2 13.00 15.49 -18.99
CA VAL A 2 13.87 15.84 -20.16
C VAL A 2 14.35 14.56 -20.83
N ILE A 3 14.04 14.39 -22.13
CA ILE A 3 14.45 13.21 -22.91
C ILE A 3 15.56 13.63 -23.88
N ALA A 4 16.68 12.90 -23.88
CA ALA A 4 17.78 13.14 -24.80
C ALA A 4 17.92 12.00 -25.81
N ILE A 5 17.89 12.31 -27.10
CA ILE A 5 18.14 11.33 -28.16
C ILE A 5 19.62 11.39 -28.52
N LYS A 6 20.31 10.24 -28.46
CA LYS A 6 21.73 10.12 -28.81
C LYS A 6 21.90 9.14 -29.98
N LYS A 7 22.82 9.44 -30.91
CA LYS A 7 23.34 8.49 -31.91
C LYS A 7 24.86 8.50 -31.82
N ILE A 8 25.48 7.35 -31.57
CA ILE A 8 26.94 7.12 -31.49
C ILE A 8 27.65 8.28 -30.73
N ASN A 9 27.47 8.32 -29.40
CA ASN A 9 28.04 9.33 -28.50
C ASN A 9 27.72 10.81 -28.79
N ILE A 10 26.93 11.13 -29.81
CA ILE A 10 26.51 12.51 -30.12
C ILE A 10 25.06 12.70 -29.70
N ARG A 11 24.81 13.76 -28.91
CA ARG A 11 23.46 14.20 -28.55
C ARG A 11 22.82 14.86 -29.76
N LYS A 12 21.76 14.25 -30.29
CA LYS A 12 21.04 14.74 -31.48
C LYS A 12 19.98 15.77 -31.13
N SER A 13 19.18 15.53 -30.09
CA SER A 13 18.08 16.42 -29.72
C SER A 13 17.72 16.27 -28.24
N ILE A 14 16.96 17.24 -27.75
CA ILE A 14 16.48 17.35 -26.37
C ILE A 14 15.00 17.68 -26.42
N ASN A 15 14.14 16.83 -25.86
CA ASN A 15 12.76 17.17 -25.59
C ASN A 15 12.66 17.69 -24.13
N ARG A 16 11.96 18.82 -23.94
CA ARG A 16 11.68 19.46 -22.66
C ARG A 16 10.20 19.81 -22.47
N GLU A 17 9.29 19.30 -23.30
CA GLU A 17 7.87 19.69 -23.34
C GLU A 17 7.22 19.55 -21.96
N ASP A 18 7.48 18.45 -21.25
CA ASP A 18 6.89 18.22 -19.92
C ASP A 18 7.63 18.90 -18.77
N LEU A 19 8.73 19.62 -19.04
CA LEU A 19 9.60 20.11 -17.97
C LEU A 19 8.90 21.14 -17.08
N ASP A 20 8.22 22.11 -17.67
CA ASP A 20 7.62 23.22 -16.91
C ASP A 20 6.41 22.74 -16.12
N CYS A 21 5.51 21.93 -16.72
CA CYS A 21 4.42 21.30 -15.98
C CYS A 21 4.91 20.42 -14.82
N THR A 22 6.05 19.71 -14.99
CA THR A 22 6.64 18.91 -13.89
C THR A 22 7.14 19.80 -12.75
N LYS A 23 7.73 20.98 -13.07
CA LYS A 23 8.20 21.92 -12.05
C LYS A 23 7.03 22.53 -11.29
N ASP A 24 6.01 22.99 -12.01
CA ASP A 24 4.83 23.62 -11.40
C ASP A 24 4.13 22.64 -10.45
N ALA A 25 3.98 21.38 -10.85
CA ALA A 25 3.43 20.32 -10.00
C ALA A 25 4.30 20.08 -8.75
N LEU A 26 5.63 20.12 -8.89
CA LEU A 26 6.56 19.95 -7.78
C LEU A 26 6.49 21.13 -6.79
N GLU A 27 6.44 22.36 -7.29
CA GLU A 27 6.32 23.57 -6.47
C GLU A 27 5.01 23.57 -5.70
N LYS A 28 3.89 23.29 -6.37
CA LYS A 28 2.57 23.18 -5.74
C LYS A 28 2.54 22.09 -4.67
N ALA A 29 3.04 20.90 -4.97
CA ALA A 29 3.11 19.80 -4.00
C ALA A 29 4.02 20.15 -2.81
N CYS A 30 5.15 20.82 -3.04
CA CYS A 30 6.06 21.25 -1.98
C CYS A 30 5.39 22.25 -1.02
N GLU A 31 4.64 23.21 -1.55
CA GLU A 31 3.87 24.17 -0.76
C GLU A 31 2.83 23.46 0.12
N LEU A 32 2.08 22.51 -0.44
CA LEU A 32 1.10 21.71 0.29
C LEU A 32 1.76 20.90 1.42
N CYS A 33 2.83 20.18 1.13
CA CYS A 33 3.54 19.38 2.14
C CYS A 33 4.15 20.22 3.28
N THR A 34 4.47 21.49 3.00
CA THR A 34 5.06 22.40 3.99
C THR A 34 4.00 23.05 4.88
N THR A 35 2.84 23.36 4.31
CA THR A 35 1.76 24.11 4.96
C THR A 35 0.75 23.19 5.65
N CYS A 36 0.41 22.06 5.06
CA CYS A 36 -0.57 21.11 5.56
C CYS A 36 0.13 19.97 6.32
N LYS A 37 0.06 19.98 7.64
CA LYS A 37 0.61 18.88 8.49
C LYS A 37 -0.49 17.98 9.03
N ALA A 38 -1.69 18.51 9.20
CA ALA A 38 -2.86 17.76 9.63
C ALA A 38 -3.70 17.30 8.43
N SER A 39 -4.41 16.18 8.61
CA SER A 39 -5.31 15.64 7.58
C SER A 39 -6.41 16.65 7.19
N SER A 40 -6.90 17.43 8.15
CA SER A 40 -7.94 18.47 7.93
C SER A 40 -7.47 19.62 7.06
N GLU A 41 -6.19 19.98 7.11
CA GLU A 41 -5.60 21.05 6.31
C GLU A 41 -5.37 20.62 4.87
N LEU A 42 -5.03 19.34 4.66
CA LEU A 42 -4.77 18.80 3.33
C LEU A 42 -6.05 18.46 2.56
N LEU A 43 -7.12 18.08 3.26
CA LEU A 43 -8.36 17.58 2.66
C LEU A 43 -8.95 18.49 1.55
N PRO A 44 -9.01 19.84 1.71
CA PRO A 44 -9.51 20.73 0.65
C PRO A 44 -8.66 20.73 -0.62
N HIS A 45 -7.38 20.37 -0.52
CA HIS A 45 -6.41 20.38 -1.60
C HIS A 45 -6.17 19.00 -2.21
N LEU A 46 -6.92 17.99 -1.78
CA LEU A 46 -6.70 16.60 -2.18
C LEU A 46 -6.80 16.38 -3.71
N PRO A 47 -7.79 16.93 -4.44
CA PRO A 47 -7.86 16.75 -5.89
C PRO A 47 -6.63 17.33 -6.60
N ASP A 48 -6.24 18.53 -6.20
CA ASP A 48 -5.07 19.22 -6.72
C ASP A 48 -3.78 18.44 -6.43
N PHE A 49 -3.70 17.84 -5.25
CA PHE A 49 -2.53 17.05 -4.87
C PHE A 49 -2.47 15.74 -5.66
N PHE A 50 -3.60 15.07 -5.89
CA PHE A 50 -3.68 13.87 -6.73
C PHE A 50 -3.21 14.14 -8.17
N ASP A 51 -3.58 15.28 -8.75
CA ASP A 51 -3.06 15.68 -10.07
C ASP A 51 -1.53 15.83 -10.06
N CYS A 52 -0.96 16.44 -9.01
CA CYS A 52 0.48 16.53 -8.85
C CYS A 52 1.15 15.16 -8.64
N LEU A 53 0.50 14.24 -7.91
CA LEU A 53 1.05 12.91 -7.64
C LEU A 53 1.19 12.04 -8.90
N ARG A 54 0.58 12.39 -10.03
CA ARG A 54 0.80 11.69 -11.32
C ARG A 54 2.24 11.79 -11.82
N TYR A 55 3.01 12.79 -11.37
CA TYR A 55 4.41 12.94 -11.74
C TYR A 55 5.31 12.08 -10.82
N PRO A 56 6.14 11.15 -11.36
CA PRO A 56 6.92 10.22 -10.53
C PRO A 56 7.86 10.89 -9.54
N VAL A 57 8.44 12.04 -9.90
CA VAL A 57 9.31 12.80 -8.99
C VAL A 57 8.54 13.39 -7.82
N VAL A 58 7.31 13.88 -8.07
CA VAL A 58 6.43 14.42 -7.04
C VAL A 58 5.96 13.31 -6.12
N ALA A 59 5.51 12.19 -6.67
CA ALA A 59 5.12 11.00 -5.90
C ALA A 59 6.24 10.49 -4.99
N LYS A 60 7.48 10.46 -5.48
CA LYS A 60 8.65 10.08 -4.68
C LYS A 60 8.90 11.05 -3.53
N CYS A 61 8.80 12.36 -3.77
CA CYS A 61 8.94 13.37 -2.73
C CYS A 61 7.80 13.32 -1.71
N ALA A 62 6.55 13.13 -2.17
CA ALA A 62 5.39 12.97 -1.32
C ALA A 62 5.49 11.72 -0.44
N LEU A 63 5.95 10.59 -0.98
CA LEU A 63 6.21 9.38 -0.21
C LEU A 63 7.23 9.63 0.91
N TYR A 64 8.34 10.31 0.60
CA TYR A 64 9.33 10.68 1.62
C TYR A 64 8.75 11.59 2.71
N TRP A 65 7.90 12.55 2.34
CA TRP A 65 7.19 13.39 3.29
C TRP A 65 6.21 12.59 4.17
N ILE A 66 5.43 11.68 3.58
CA ILE A 66 4.52 10.77 4.30
C ILE A 66 5.31 9.90 5.30
N GLU A 67 6.48 9.38 4.91
CA GLU A 67 7.36 8.61 5.81
C GLU A 67 7.76 9.42 7.06
N ILE A 68 8.04 10.71 6.90
CA ILE A 68 8.38 11.61 8.02
C ILE A 68 7.15 11.82 8.91
N ILE A 69 6.00 12.11 8.32
CA ILE A 69 4.76 12.37 9.08
C ILE A 69 4.35 11.12 9.87
N LEU A 70 4.25 9.96 9.22
CA LEU A 70 3.89 8.69 9.87
C LEU A 70 5.01 8.15 10.79
N GLY A 71 6.23 8.62 10.61
CA GLY A 71 7.36 8.39 11.52
C GLY A 71 7.23 9.12 12.87
N THR A 72 6.38 10.14 12.96
CA THR A 72 6.20 10.91 14.20
C THR A 72 5.37 10.12 15.21
N GLU A 73 5.91 9.86 16.41
CA GLU A 73 5.29 8.99 17.43
C GLU A 73 3.86 9.40 17.81
N SER A 74 3.60 10.71 17.86
CA SER A 74 2.30 11.26 18.25
C SER A 74 1.29 11.37 17.11
N TYR A 75 1.67 11.06 15.87
CA TYR A 75 0.78 11.28 14.71
C TYR A 75 -0.56 10.55 14.86
N PHE A 76 -0.51 9.25 15.15
CA PHE A 76 -1.71 8.41 15.26
C PHE A 76 -2.55 8.73 16.50
N LYS A 77 -1.97 9.36 17.53
CA LYS A 77 -2.71 9.83 18.72
C LYS A 77 -3.71 10.93 18.37
N PHE A 78 -3.39 11.76 17.38
CA PHE A 78 -4.23 12.88 16.96
C PHE A 78 -5.10 12.55 15.74
N ASN A 79 -5.01 11.34 15.20
CA ASN A 79 -5.73 10.89 14.01
C ASN A 79 -6.35 9.50 14.23
N THR A 80 -7.25 9.38 15.21
CA THR A 80 -7.85 8.10 15.65
C THR A 80 -9.20 7.78 15.01
N ASP A 81 -9.94 8.80 14.57
CA ASP A 81 -11.38 8.64 14.29
C ASP A 81 -11.70 8.22 12.85
N GLN A 82 -10.71 8.30 11.94
CA GLN A 82 -10.84 7.98 10.52
C GLN A 82 -9.52 7.41 9.99
N THR A 83 -9.57 6.70 8.86
CA THR A 83 -8.36 6.31 8.12
C THR A 83 -7.48 7.54 7.90
N PRO A 84 -6.26 7.59 8.47
CA PRO A 84 -5.39 8.74 8.32
C PRO A 84 -5.16 9.05 6.85
N LEU A 85 -5.40 10.31 6.44
CA LEU A 85 -5.34 10.72 5.03
C LEU A 85 -4.01 10.36 4.39
N HIS A 86 -2.91 10.46 5.13
CA HIS A 86 -1.57 10.11 4.67
C HIS A 86 -1.41 8.62 4.31
N LEU A 87 -2.17 7.71 4.94
CA LEU A 87 -2.23 6.32 4.52
C LEU A 87 -3.02 6.16 3.22
N ALA A 88 -4.12 6.91 3.04
CA ALA A 88 -4.88 6.90 1.79
C ALA A 88 -4.06 7.46 0.60
N LEU A 89 -3.17 8.43 0.83
CA LEU A 89 -2.25 8.91 -0.20
C LEU A 89 -1.31 7.82 -0.72
N LEU A 90 -0.98 6.81 0.10
CA LEU A 90 -0.17 5.68 -0.35
C LEU A 90 -0.89 4.86 -1.42
N ASP A 91 -2.23 4.80 -1.37
CA ASP A 91 -3.03 4.07 -2.36
C ASP A 91 -3.00 4.80 -3.72
N GLU A 92 -3.11 6.13 -3.71
CA GLU A 92 -2.97 6.95 -4.92
C GLU A 92 -1.57 6.81 -5.53
N ILE A 93 -0.51 6.86 -4.70
CA ILE A 93 0.86 6.68 -5.17
C ILE A 93 1.06 5.27 -5.74
N SER A 94 0.52 4.25 -5.06
CA SER A 94 0.64 2.85 -5.49
C SER A 94 -0.07 2.61 -6.83
N THR A 95 -1.23 3.21 -7.02
CA THR A 95 -2.01 3.10 -8.26
C THR A 95 -1.25 3.67 -9.46
N ASN A 96 -0.51 4.77 -9.25
CA ASN A 96 0.16 5.47 -10.34
C ASN A 96 1.64 5.05 -10.57
N HIS A 97 2.32 4.49 -9.56
CA HIS A 97 3.79 4.34 -9.59
C HIS A 97 4.29 2.98 -9.07
N CYS A 98 4.35 1.99 -9.96
CA CYS A 98 4.80 0.64 -9.60
C CYS A 98 6.24 0.54 -9.05
N LEU A 99 7.13 1.45 -9.45
CA LEU A 99 8.50 1.49 -8.94
C LEU A 99 8.60 1.93 -7.47
N LEU A 100 7.51 2.44 -6.88
CA LEU A 100 7.45 2.86 -5.49
C LEU A 100 6.82 1.80 -4.57
N HIS A 101 6.20 0.74 -5.12
CA HIS A 101 5.49 -0.28 -4.34
C HIS A 101 6.33 -0.90 -3.24
N SER A 102 7.58 -1.29 -3.54
CA SER A 102 8.47 -1.90 -2.53
C SER A 102 8.71 -0.96 -1.35
N ARG A 103 8.88 0.33 -1.60
CA ARG A 103 9.15 1.31 -0.56
C ARG A 103 7.90 1.59 0.28
N ILE A 104 6.74 1.67 -0.37
CA ILE A 104 5.44 1.80 0.30
C ILE A 104 5.20 0.58 1.19
N PHE A 105 5.48 -0.61 0.68
CA PHE A 105 5.34 -1.84 1.44
C PHE A 105 6.25 -1.88 2.67
N ASP A 106 7.52 -1.48 2.55
CA ASP A 106 8.44 -1.37 3.69
C ASP A 106 7.91 -0.41 4.76
N LEU A 107 7.32 0.73 4.34
CA LEU A 107 6.69 1.68 5.24
C LEU A 107 5.49 1.04 5.96
N LEU A 108 4.60 0.37 5.23
CA LEU A 108 3.44 -0.31 5.82
C LEU A 108 3.86 -1.39 6.83
N ILE A 109 4.88 -2.19 6.51
CA ILE A 109 5.47 -3.16 7.45
C ILE A 109 5.96 -2.44 8.71
N SER A 110 6.70 -1.35 8.55
CA SER A 110 7.27 -0.61 9.68
C SER A 110 6.21 -0.04 10.62
N ILE A 111 5.02 0.29 10.10
CA ILE A 111 3.88 0.78 10.88
C ILE A 111 3.15 -0.40 11.53
N PHE A 112 2.92 -1.49 10.78
CA PHE A 112 2.22 -2.68 11.25
C PHE A 112 2.93 -3.35 12.45
N GLU A 113 4.26 -3.41 12.40
CA GLU A 113 5.09 -4.03 13.44
C GLU A 113 5.35 -3.11 14.63
N ARG A 114 5.08 -1.82 14.50
CA ARG A 114 5.27 -0.86 15.58
C ARG A 114 4.25 -1.09 16.68
N SER A 115 4.70 -0.91 17.93
CA SER A 115 3.82 -0.80 19.09
C SER A 115 3.63 0.68 19.44
N PHE A 116 2.38 1.12 19.52
CA PHE A 116 2.04 2.50 19.83
C PHE A 116 1.54 2.58 21.27
N LYS A 117 2.46 2.64 22.24
CA LYS A 117 2.17 2.55 23.68
C LYS A 117 1.16 3.60 24.19
N GLU A 118 1.01 4.71 23.48
CA GLU A 118 0.07 5.79 23.84
C GLU A 118 -1.35 5.56 23.31
N LEU A 119 -1.56 4.55 22.46
CA LEU A 119 -2.87 4.21 21.91
C LEU A 119 -3.48 3.04 22.68
N GLU A 120 -4.79 3.08 22.89
CA GLU A 120 -5.54 1.94 23.44
C GLU A 120 -5.42 0.72 22.52
N ASP A 121 -5.43 -0.49 23.09
CA ASP A 121 -5.22 -1.74 22.33
C ASP A 121 -6.23 -1.91 21.20
N LEU A 122 -7.50 -1.52 21.41
CA LEU A 122 -8.52 -1.54 20.38
C LEU A 122 -8.20 -0.58 19.23
N VAL A 123 -7.74 0.64 19.53
CA VAL A 123 -7.33 1.63 18.52
C VAL A 123 -6.10 1.14 17.74
N GLN A 124 -5.14 0.50 18.41
CA GLN A 124 -4.00 -0.13 17.75
C GLN A 124 -4.42 -1.26 16.81
N LEU A 125 -5.40 -2.07 17.21
CA LEU A 125 -5.93 -3.15 16.37
C LEU A 125 -6.60 -2.59 15.11
N GLU A 126 -7.45 -1.56 15.24
CA GLU A 126 -8.11 -0.90 14.10
C GLU A 126 -7.11 -0.18 13.18
N LEU A 127 -6.06 0.43 13.73
CA LEU A 127 -4.96 0.97 12.94
C LEU A 127 -4.25 -0.14 12.15
N LYS A 128 -3.98 -1.29 12.77
CA LYS A 128 -3.35 -2.41 12.08
C LYS A 128 -4.23 -2.99 10.98
N LYS A 129 -5.56 -3.07 11.16
CA LYS A 129 -6.50 -3.42 10.08
C LYS A 129 -6.42 -2.41 8.95
N THR A 130 -6.43 -1.11 9.27
CA THR A 130 -6.28 -0.04 8.28
C THR A 130 -4.99 -0.18 7.46
N VAL A 131 -3.88 -0.56 8.10
CA VAL A 131 -2.60 -0.83 7.41
C VAL A 131 -2.68 -2.09 6.54
N VAL A 132 -3.35 -3.14 7.01
CA VAL A 132 -3.62 -4.35 6.24
C VAL A 132 -4.44 -4.03 4.98
N ASP A 133 -5.43 -3.14 5.07
CA ASP A 133 -6.21 -2.69 3.90
C ASP A 133 -5.31 -2.01 2.85
N ARG A 134 -4.32 -1.22 3.27
CA ARG A 134 -3.33 -0.62 2.34
C ARG A 134 -2.43 -1.69 1.72
N MET A 135 -2.08 -2.74 2.47
CA MET A 135 -1.35 -3.89 1.92
C MET A 135 -2.19 -4.65 0.88
N ILE A 136 -3.50 -4.78 1.09
CA ILE A 136 -4.43 -5.37 0.12
C ILE A 136 -4.52 -4.49 -1.13
N HIS A 137 -4.58 -3.17 -1.00
CA HIS A 137 -4.52 -2.25 -2.15
C HIS A 137 -3.23 -2.42 -2.98
N LEU A 138 -2.08 -2.66 -2.33
CA LEU A 138 -0.87 -3.02 -3.08
C LEU A 138 -1.04 -4.30 -3.91
N THR A 139 -1.82 -5.27 -3.43
CA THR A 139 -2.13 -6.49 -4.20
C THR A 139 -2.99 -6.20 -5.43
N THR A 140 -3.94 -5.25 -5.34
CA THR A 140 -4.74 -4.82 -6.50
C THR A 140 -3.90 -3.98 -7.49
N CYS A 141 -2.72 -3.51 -7.08
CA CYS A 141 -1.73 -2.84 -7.92
C CYS A 141 -0.64 -3.80 -8.44
N ASP A 142 -0.92 -5.11 -8.56
CA ASP A 142 0.02 -6.15 -9.02
C ASP A 142 1.24 -6.42 -8.09
N TYR A 143 1.26 -5.89 -6.87
CA TYR A 143 2.34 -6.14 -5.88
C TYR A 143 2.00 -7.29 -4.90
N VAL A 144 1.43 -8.38 -5.44
CA VAL A 144 0.79 -9.46 -4.65
C VAL A 144 1.79 -10.29 -3.85
N VAL A 145 2.82 -10.84 -4.52
CA VAL A 145 3.67 -11.89 -3.94
C VAL A 145 4.43 -11.45 -2.68
N PRO A 146 5.05 -10.25 -2.63
CA PRO A 146 5.73 -9.79 -1.41
C PRO A 146 4.76 -9.64 -0.24
N VAL A 147 3.56 -9.10 -0.48
CA VAL A 147 2.50 -8.95 0.52
C VAL A 147 2.10 -10.31 1.10
N LEU A 148 1.81 -11.29 0.23
CA LEU A 148 1.44 -12.64 0.67
C LEU A 148 2.53 -13.32 1.49
N LYS A 149 3.79 -13.24 1.03
CA LYS A 149 4.92 -13.81 1.78
C LYS A 149 5.05 -13.22 3.17
N TYR A 150 4.83 -11.92 3.31
CA TYR A 150 4.88 -11.24 4.60
C TYR A 150 3.77 -11.73 5.53
N ILE A 151 2.50 -11.69 5.09
CA ILE A 151 1.35 -12.13 5.90
C ILE A 151 1.49 -13.60 6.32
N VAL A 152 1.87 -14.48 5.39
CA VAL A 152 2.12 -15.89 5.68
C VAL A 152 3.27 -16.05 6.68
N SER A 153 4.30 -15.21 6.64
CA SER A 153 5.38 -15.27 7.62
C SER A 153 4.92 -14.87 9.03
N LYS A 154 4.07 -13.84 9.15
CA LYS A 154 3.46 -13.42 10.42
C LYS A 154 2.51 -14.44 11.01
N TRP A 155 1.72 -15.10 10.16
CA TRP A 155 0.91 -16.23 10.60
C TRP A 155 1.79 -17.38 11.11
N LYS A 156 2.84 -17.77 10.37
CA LYS A 156 3.75 -18.87 10.77
C LYS A 156 4.46 -18.61 12.10
N SER A 157 4.93 -17.38 12.32
CA SER A 157 5.66 -17.04 13.55
C SER A 157 4.75 -16.88 14.77
N LYS A 158 3.43 -16.74 14.56
CA LYS A 158 2.43 -16.44 15.62
C LYS A 158 2.70 -15.13 16.38
N ASP A 159 3.46 -14.21 15.77
CA ASP A 159 3.79 -12.90 16.35
C ASP A 159 2.70 -11.84 16.11
N THR A 160 1.57 -12.23 15.54
CA THR A 160 0.51 -11.32 15.12
C THR A 160 -0.84 -11.90 15.48
N ASP A 161 -1.76 -11.04 15.90
CA ASP A 161 -3.12 -11.42 16.23
C ASP A 161 -3.80 -12.11 15.04
N LEU A 162 -4.38 -13.28 15.30
CA LEU A 162 -5.03 -14.10 14.28
C LEU A 162 -6.22 -13.38 13.61
N SER A 163 -6.86 -12.43 14.30
CA SER A 163 -7.89 -11.56 13.72
C SER A 163 -7.39 -10.71 12.57
N LEU A 164 -6.12 -10.25 12.60
CA LEU A 164 -5.52 -9.48 11.49
C LEU A 164 -5.25 -10.37 10.28
N ILE A 165 -4.83 -11.62 10.51
CA ILE A 165 -4.64 -12.61 9.44
C ILE A 165 -5.99 -12.96 8.81
N ARG A 166 -7.04 -13.17 9.62
CA ARG A 166 -8.41 -13.40 9.13
C ARG A 166 -8.95 -12.22 8.34
N HIS A 167 -8.71 -11.00 8.82
CA HIS A 167 -9.08 -9.76 8.13
C HIS A 167 -8.42 -9.69 6.76
N PHE A 168 -7.09 -9.89 6.69
CA PHE A 168 -6.38 -9.93 5.41
C PHE A 168 -6.98 -10.95 4.44
N ILE A 169 -7.25 -12.18 4.93
CA ILE A 169 -7.81 -13.25 4.10
C ILE A 169 -9.18 -12.86 3.55
N ALA A 170 -10.08 -12.35 4.39
CA ALA A 170 -11.43 -11.97 3.99
C ALA A 170 -11.38 -10.93 2.87
N GLU A 171 -10.72 -9.81 3.12
CA GLU A 171 -10.64 -8.70 2.17
C GLU A 171 -9.85 -9.06 0.90
N PHE A 172 -8.78 -9.85 1.02
CA PHE A 172 -8.03 -10.32 -0.15
C PHE A 172 -8.91 -11.17 -1.09
N PHE A 173 -9.76 -12.04 -0.52
CA PHE A 173 -10.67 -12.86 -1.31
C PHE A 173 -11.83 -12.06 -1.91
N ASP A 174 -12.20 -10.93 -1.30
CA ASP A 174 -13.22 -10.04 -1.83
C ASP A 174 -12.72 -9.23 -3.05
N VAL A 175 -11.41 -9.00 -3.16
CA VAL A 175 -10.82 -8.23 -4.28
C VAL A 175 -10.16 -9.07 -5.38
N ILE A 176 -9.86 -10.34 -5.10
CA ILE A 176 -9.16 -11.19 -6.08
C ILE A 176 -10.11 -11.77 -7.13
N ASP A 177 -9.65 -11.81 -8.38
CA ASP A 177 -10.36 -12.42 -9.49
C ASP A 177 -9.52 -13.50 -10.19
N LEU A 178 -10.18 -14.34 -10.98
CA LEU A 178 -9.58 -15.44 -11.74
C LEU A 178 -9.06 -14.99 -13.11
N PRO A 179 -8.06 -15.69 -13.69
CA PRO A 179 -7.37 -16.88 -13.19
C PRO A 179 -6.24 -16.55 -12.20
N LEU A 180 -5.97 -17.46 -11.27
CA LEU A 180 -4.90 -17.30 -10.30
C LEU A 180 -3.57 -17.82 -10.84
N SER A 181 -2.48 -17.13 -10.48
CA SER A 181 -1.16 -17.67 -10.75
C SER A 181 -0.81 -18.78 -9.75
N LYS A 182 -0.07 -19.80 -10.21
CA LYS A 182 0.49 -20.86 -9.35
C LYS A 182 1.24 -20.31 -8.14
N GLN A 183 1.94 -19.20 -8.32
CA GLN A 183 2.69 -18.57 -7.25
C GLN A 183 1.78 -18.04 -6.14
N ILE A 184 0.64 -17.44 -6.47
CA ILE A 184 -0.37 -17.01 -5.48
C ILE A 184 -0.91 -18.24 -4.76
N ILE A 185 -1.26 -19.29 -5.53
CA ILE A 185 -1.78 -20.54 -5.01
C ILE A 185 -0.83 -21.17 -3.99
N GLU A 186 0.43 -21.34 -4.35
CA GLU A 186 1.48 -21.91 -3.50
C GLU A 186 1.71 -21.11 -2.21
N ASN A 187 1.65 -19.78 -2.25
CA ASN A 187 1.83 -18.97 -1.05
C ASN A 187 0.65 -19.09 -0.08
N PHE A 188 -0.56 -19.33 -0.57
CA PHE A 188 -1.78 -19.50 0.25
C PHE A 188 -1.99 -20.93 0.76
N LYS A 189 -1.43 -21.95 0.10
CA LYS A 189 -1.54 -23.37 0.52
C LYS A 189 -1.36 -23.62 2.02
N PRO A 190 -0.40 -23.00 2.73
CA PRO A 190 -0.25 -23.19 4.17
C PRO A 190 -1.47 -22.72 4.97
N LEU A 191 -2.09 -21.60 4.57
CA LEU A 191 -3.24 -21.00 5.25
C LEU A 191 -4.51 -21.83 5.07
N LEU A 192 -4.66 -22.51 3.92
CA LEU A 192 -5.79 -23.40 3.61
C LEU A 192 -5.84 -24.66 4.48
N LYS A 193 -4.73 -25.04 5.10
CA LYS A 193 -4.62 -26.22 5.97
C LYS A 193 -4.84 -25.89 7.45
N ASP A 194 -4.97 -24.62 7.80
CA ASP A 194 -5.15 -24.16 9.16
C ASP A 194 -6.64 -24.14 9.53
N GLU A 195 -7.01 -24.89 10.57
CA GLU A 195 -8.41 -25.05 11.01
C GLU A 195 -9.02 -23.73 11.52
N ASP A 196 -8.21 -22.82 12.06
CA ASP A 196 -8.70 -21.53 12.56
C ASP A 196 -8.94 -20.51 11.44
N LEU A 197 -8.37 -20.76 10.24
CA LEU A 197 -8.49 -19.90 9.07
C LEU A 197 -9.44 -20.45 8.01
N ILE A 198 -9.59 -21.78 7.91
CA ILE A 198 -10.37 -22.43 6.85
C ILE A 198 -11.82 -21.93 6.80
N GLY A 199 -12.45 -21.68 7.95
CA GLY A 199 -13.81 -21.14 8.02
C GLY A 199 -13.93 -19.72 7.49
N THR A 200 -12.88 -18.90 7.59
CA THR A 200 -12.85 -17.55 7.00
C THR A 200 -12.66 -17.64 5.49
N ILE A 201 -11.77 -18.51 5.03
CA ILE A 201 -11.49 -18.72 3.61
C ILE A 201 -12.75 -19.25 2.91
N GLN A 202 -13.41 -20.27 3.45
CA GLN A 202 -14.64 -20.84 2.89
C GLN A 202 -15.81 -19.85 2.81
N ARG A 203 -15.84 -18.84 3.68
CA ARG A 203 -16.91 -17.84 3.72
C ARG A 203 -16.75 -16.76 2.64
N HIS A 204 -15.52 -16.31 2.38
CA HIS A 204 -15.25 -15.17 1.49
C HIS A 204 -14.76 -15.59 0.11
N ALA A 205 -13.99 -16.67 0.01
CA ALA A 205 -13.52 -17.14 -1.28
C ALA A 205 -14.68 -17.69 -2.11
N ALA A 206 -14.88 -17.13 -3.30
CA ALA A 206 -15.84 -17.65 -4.25
C ALA A 206 -15.56 -19.15 -4.51
N THR A 207 -16.63 -19.95 -4.66
CA THR A 207 -16.50 -21.41 -4.86
C THR A 207 -15.55 -21.78 -6.00
N LYS A 208 -15.47 -20.96 -7.05
CA LYS A 208 -14.55 -21.16 -8.17
C LYS A 208 -13.09 -20.93 -7.79
N VAL A 209 -12.83 -19.88 -6.99
CA VAL A 209 -11.50 -19.57 -6.47
C VAL A 209 -11.01 -20.72 -5.59
N LEU A 210 -11.85 -21.18 -4.66
CA LEU A 210 -11.56 -22.38 -3.85
C LEU A 210 -11.30 -23.61 -4.73
N ALA A 211 -12.10 -23.83 -5.77
CA ALA A 211 -11.90 -24.95 -6.67
C ALA A 211 -10.53 -24.91 -7.37
N GLU A 212 -10.03 -23.73 -7.75
CA GLU A 212 -8.70 -23.56 -8.37
C GLU A 212 -7.58 -23.83 -7.36
N PHE A 213 -7.69 -23.31 -6.13
CA PHE A 213 -6.75 -23.64 -5.05
C PHE A 213 -6.70 -25.15 -4.76
N MET A 214 -7.87 -25.81 -4.76
CA MET A 214 -8.01 -27.24 -4.49
C MET A 214 -7.57 -28.13 -5.67
N ALA A 215 -7.77 -27.68 -6.91
CA ALA A 215 -7.36 -28.40 -8.11
C ALA A 215 -5.83 -28.48 -8.26
N GLU A 216 -5.11 -27.44 -7.82
CA GLU A 216 -3.64 -27.39 -7.86
C GLU A 216 -2.96 -27.87 -6.57
N THR A 217 -3.72 -28.35 -5.57
CA THR A 217 -3.17 -28.99 -4.35
C THR A 217 -3.14 -30.51 -4.40
N ASN A 218 -3.77 -31.14 -5.39
CA ASN A 218 -3.67 -32.59 -5.68
C ASN A 218 -2.60 -32.87 -6.74
#